data_AF-T0LSJ2-F1
#
_entry.id   AF-T0LSJ2-F1
#
_cell.length_a   1.000
_cell.length_b   1.000
_cell.length_c   1.000
_cell.angle_alpha   90.00
_cell.angle_beta   90.00
_cell.angle_gamma   90.00
#
_symmetry.space_group_name_H-M   'P 1'
#
loop_
_entity.id
_entity.type
_entity.pdbx_description
1 polymer ?
#
loop_
_entity_poly.entity_id
_entity_poly.type
_entity_poly.pdbx_seq_one_letter_code
_entity_poly.pdbx_strand_id
1 'polypeptide(L)'
;MALDSLRPRANGFLEIIGKPFLKIPPNLISILSFLFAILTGLFIYEGSFYIILAFISILLSSLFDAMDGFVARKTGKASMAGDLLDHTFDRLSDIAILAGFAFSSTGSIYLGFFAVTGVLMTSYMGTQAQSVGLKRNYRGILGRADRLLYIMIFIIIQIFYPYSYSYYITFTPFTTLLLWFAVAGYLTMASRFASSFRELSKK
;
A
#
# COMPACT_ATOMS: atom_id res chain seq x y z
N MET A 1 11.47 0.47 -11.56
CA MET A 1 10.28 1.34 -11.62
C MET A 1 10.70 2.78 -11.34
N ALA A 2 9.92 3.80 -11.70
CA ALA A 2 10.34 5.22 -11.62
C ALA A 2 10.85 5.65 -10.22
N LEU A 3 10.33 5.03 -9.15
CA LEU A 3 10.72 5.30 -7.76
C LEU A 3 11.96 4.52 -7.27
N ASP A 4 12.41 3.48 -7.99
CA ASP A 4 13.60 2.71 -7.59
C ASP A 4 14.89 3.54 -7.69
N SER A 5 14.92 4.55 -8.56
CA SER A 5 16.03 5.48 -8.72
C SER A 5 16.19 6.43 -7.52
N LEU A 6 15.15 6.60 -6.70
CA LEU A 6 15.14 7.48 -5.52
C LEU A 6 15.63 6.80 -4.24
N ARG A 7 15.84 5.47 -4.27
CA ARG A 7 16.27 4.68 -3.11
C ARG A 7 17.51 5.23 -2.37
N PRO A 8 18.58 5.69 -3.04
CA PRO A 8 19.76 6.20 -2.34
C PRO A 8 19.47 7.46 -1.52
N ARG A 9 18.64 8.38 -2.06
CA ARG A 9 18.23 9.60 -1.35
C ARG A 9 17.29 9.30 -0.18
N ALA A 10 16.38 8.34 -0.37
CA ALA A 10 15.48 7.89 0.68
C ALA A 10 16.26 7.31 1.89
N ASN A 11 17.35 6.56 1.64
CA ASN A 11 18.17 6.00 2.73
C ASN A 11 18.83 7.08 3.60
N GLY A 12 19.35 8.16 3.00
CA GLY A 12 19.93 9.27 3.78
C GLY A 12 18.90 9.99 4.66
N PHE A 13 17.69 10.17 4.15
CA PHE A 13 16.58 10.73 4.93
C PHE A 13 16.15 9.79 6.07
N LEU A 14 16.01 8.48 5.79
CA LEU A 14 15.71 7.45 6.80
C LEU A 14 16.76 7.40 7.91
N GLU A 15 18.05 7.62 7.60
CA GLU A 15 19.09 7.68 8.62
C GLU A 15 18.93 8.87 9.59
N ILE A 16 18.40 10.00 9.13
CA ILE A 16 18.18 11.18 9.98
C ILE A 16 16.98 10.93 10.90
N ILE A 17 15.85 10.57 10.31
CA ILE A 17 14.57 10.45 11.02
C ILE A 17 14.46 9.13 11.81
N GLY A 18 15.21 8.10 11.43
CA GLY A 18 15.18 6.78 12.06
C GLY A 18 16.07 6.67 13.30
N LYS A 19 17.04 7.57 13.49
CA LYS A 19 17.94 7.59 14.65
C LYS A 19 17.21 7.58 16.01
N PRO A 20 16.17 8.41 16.24
CA PRO A 20 15.42 8.39 17.49
C PRO A 20 14.74 7.04 17.79
N PHE A 21 14.47 6.24 16.76
CA PHE A 21 13.71 5.00 16.86
C PHE A 21 14.58 3.75 17.04
N LEU A 22 15.92 3.90 17.06
CA LEU A 22 16.85 2.76 17.19
C LEU A 22 16.69 1.98 18.51
N LYS A 23 16.09 2.58 19.54
CA LYS A 23 15.80 1.91 20.82
C LYS A 23 14.42 1.23 20.84
N ILE A 24 13.58 1.50 19.85
CA ILE A 24 12.22 0.96 19.76
C ILE A 24 12.26 -0.41 19.06
N PRO A 25 11.52 -1.42 19.54
CA PRO A 25 11.43 -2.70 18.84
C PRO A 25 10.87 -2.54 17.42
N PRO A 26 11.51 -3.09 16.37
CA PRO A 26 11.03 -2.95 14.99
C PRO A 26 9.58 -3.38 14.80
N ASN A 27 9.17 -4.50 15.41
CA ASN A 27 7.80 -5.00 15.32
C ASN A 27 6.77 -4.01 15.88
N LEU A 28 7.14 -3.19 16.89
CA LEU A 28 6.25 -2.14 17.41
C LEU A 28 6.09 -1.02 16.39
N ILE A 29 7.14 -0.70 15.62
CA ILE A 29 7.09 0.27 14.53
C ILE A 29 6.15 -0.25 13.43
N SER A 30 6.22 -1.54 13.09
CA SER A 30 5.27 -2.17 12.14
C SER A 30 3.82 -2.12 12.65
N ILE A 31 3.58 -2.38 13.95
CA ILE A 31 2.24 -2.25 14.56
C ILE A 31 1.73 -0.81 14.45
N LEU A 32 2.58 0.19 14.73
CA LEU A 32 2.22 1.60 14.60
C LEU A 32 1.89 1.96 13.15
N SER A 33 2.69 1.50 12.19
CA SER A 33 2.42 1.67 10.75
C SER A 33 1.02 1.17 10.39
N PHE A 34 0.69 -0.04 10.83
CA PHE A 34 -0.62 -0.65 10.61
C PHE A 34 -1.76 0.13 11.28
N LEU A 35 -1.57 0.60 12.53
CA LEU A 35 -2.57 1.41 13.22
C LEU A 35 -2.89 2.69 12.44
N PHE A 36 -1.87 3.38 11.92
CA PHE A 36 -2.09 4.55 11.08
C PHE A 36 -2.75 4.23 9.73
N ALA A 37 -2.54 3.03 9.17
CA ALA A 37 -3.27 2.58 7.99
C ALA A 37 -4.77 2.38 8.29
N ILE A 38 -5.12 1.82 9.45
CA ILE A 38 -6.52 1.71 9.90
C ILE A 38 -7.14 3.11 10.06
N LEU A 39 -6.44 4.01 10.76
CA LEU A 39 -6.91 5.39 10.94
C LEU A 39 -7.10 6.10 9.60
N THR A 40 -6.20 5.87 8.64
CA THR A 40 -6.36 6.38 7.26
C THR A 40 -7.67 5.90 6.65
N GLY A 41 -7.95 4.59 6.68
CA GLY A 41 -9.19 4.04 6.14
C GLY A 41 -10.45 4.63 6.81
N LEU A 42 -10.43 4.75 8.14
CA LEU A 42 -11.53 5.35 8.91
C LEU A 42 -11.75 6.82 8.52
N PHE A 43 -10.69 7.62 8.44
CA PHE A 43 -10.81 9.03 8.07
C PHE A 43 -11.24 9.25 6.62
N ILE A 44 -10.86 8.35 5.70
CA ILE A 44 -11.36 8.36 4.31
C ILE A 44 -12.86 8.06 4.29
N TYR A 45 -13.30 7.07 5.06
CA TYR A 45 -14.70 6.69 5.17
C TYR A 45 -15.58 7.85 5.66
N GLU A 46 -15.16 8.50 6.76
CA GLU A 46 -15.87 9.66 7.32
C GLU A 46 -15.90 10.85 6.35
N GLY A 47 -14.78 11.10 5.65
CA GLY A 47 -14.68 12.16 4.66
C GLY A 47 -14.75 13.57 5.25
N SER A 48 -15.14 14.56 4.44
CA SER A 48 -15.27 15.97 4.83
C SER A 48 -14.00 16.51 5.51
N PHE A 49 -14.08 16.98 6.76
CA PHE A 49 -12.95 17.52 7.52
C PHE A 49 -11.87 16.47 7.81
N TYR A 50 -12.23 15.17 7.89
CA TYR A 50 -11.30 14.10 8.24
C TYR A 50 -10.33 13.75 7.10
N ILE A 51 -10.56 14.21 5.86
CA ILE A 51 -9.70 13.87 4.73
C ILE A 51 -8.25 14.38 4.92
N ILE A 52 -8.06 15.50 5.64
CA ILE A 52 -6.73 16.02 5.97
C ILE A 52 -6.04 15.07 6.97
N LEU A 53 -6.79 14.56 7.95
CA LEU A 53 -6.28 13.58 8.90
C LEU A 53 -5.99 12.24 8.24
N ALA A 54 -6.76 11.84 7.22
CA ALA A 54 -6.44 10.69 6.38
C ALA A 54 -5.08 10.88 5.68
N PHE A 55 -4.84 12.05 5.10
CA PHE A 55 -3.56 12.37 4.44
C PHE A 55 -2.37 12.32 5.41
N ILE A 56 -2.51 12.91 6.61
CA ILE A 56 -1.46 12.87 7.62
C ILE A 56 -1.22 11.43 8.09
N SER A 57 -2.30 10.66 8.29
CA SER A 57 -2.22 9.28 8.77
C SER A 57 -1.55 8.37 7.74
N ILE A 58 -1.82 8.50 6.43
CA ILE A 58 -1.15 7.68 5.41
C ILE A 58 0.33 8.03 5.28
N LEU A 59 0.69 9.30 5.46
CA LEU A 59 2.10 9.71 5.52
C LEU A 59 2.81 9.05 6.69
N LEU A 60 2.23 9.10 7.89
CA LEU A 60 2.78 8.46 9.09
C LEU A 60 2.88 6.94 8.94
N SER A 61 1.83 6.30 8.40
CA SER A 61 1.84 4.86 8.10
C SER A 61 3.00 4.50 7.17
N SER A 62 3.11 5.18 6.01
CA SER A 62 4.19 4.95 5.04
C SER A 62 5.59 5.22 5.60
N LEU A 63 5.69 6.19 6.52
CA LEU A 63 6.95 6.53 7.18
C LEU A 63 7.39 5.42 8.13
N PHE A 64 6.50 4.97 9.02
CA PHE A 64 6.81 3.90 9.96
C PHE A 64 7.09 2.58 9.25
N ASP A 65 6.38 2.28 8.17
CA ASP A 65 6.64 1.15 7.29
C ASP A 65 8.04 1.17 6.66
N ALA A 66 8.53 2.35 6.25
CA ALA A 66 9.90 2.46 5.74
C ALA A 66 10.94 2.34 6.86
N MET A 67 10.57 2.74 8.09
CA MET A 67 11.45 2.79 9.25
C MET A 67 11.63 1.44 9.92
N ASP A 68 10.63 0.56 9.96
CA ASP A 68 10.73 -0.71 10.69
C ASP A 68 11.88 -1.59 10.17
N GLY A 69 11.99 -1.76 8.86
CA GLY A 69 13.03 -2.53 8.20
C GLY A 69 14.38 -1.83 8.29
N PHE A 70 14.40 -0.50 8.27
CA PHE A 70 15.62 0.28 8.52
C PHE A 70 16.14 0.03 9.94
N VAL A 71 15.30 0.17 10.96
CA VAL A 71 15.65 -0.04 12.37
C VAL A 71 16.03 -1.50 12.61
N ALA A 72 15.30 -2.47 12.04
CA ALA A 72 15.62 -3.89 12.15
C ALA A 72 17.02 -4.22 11.62
N ARG A 73 17.39 -3.68 10.45
CA ARG A 73 18.74 -3.86 9.88
C ARG A 73 19.81 -3.15 10.69
N LYS A 74 19.58 -1.89 11.09
CA LYS A 74 20.58 -1.08 11.82
C LYS A 74 20.84 -1.61 13.24
N THR A 75 19.85 -2.23 13.87
CA THR A 75 19.95 -2.78 15.23
C THR A 75 20.30 -4.26 15.27
N GLY A 76 20.50 -4.92 14.11
CA GLY A 76 20.79 -6.34 14.03
C GLY A 76 19.62 -7.25 14.45
N LYS A 77 18.38 -6.74 14.40
CA LYS A 77 17.14 -7.45 14.83
C LYS A 77 16.28 -7.95 13.66
N ALA A 78 16.78 -7.90 12.43
CA ALA A 78 16.09 -8.47 11.28
C ALA A 78 15.90 -9.99 11.48
N SER A 79 14.68 -10.49 11.27
CA SER A 79 14.32 -11.89 11.53
C SER A 79 13.20 -12.35 10.59
N MET A 80 13.08 -13.67 10.41
CA MET A 80 11.99 -14.27 9.60
C MET A 80 10.61 -14.01 10.21
N ALA A 81 10.50 -13.97 11.54
CA ALA A 81 9.25 -13.64 12.23
C ALA A 81 8.84 -12.18 11.96
N GLY A 82 9.81 -11.26 11.95
CA GLY A 82 9.58 -9.86 11.58
C GLY A 82 9.15 -9.71 10.12
N ASP A 83 9.80 -10.43 9.20
CA ASP A 83 9.44 -10.43 7.76
C ASP A 83 8.01 -10.95 7.52
N LEU A 84 7.59 -11.98 8.25
CA LEU A 84 6.21 -12.48 8.22
C LEU A 84 5.22 -11.42 8.74
N LEU A 85 5.56 -10.75 9.84
CA LEU A 85 4.72 -9.71 10.45
C LEU A 85 4.56 -8.51 9.51
N ASP A 86 5.68 -7.97 9.00
CA ASP A 86 5.71 -6.89 7.99
C ASP A 86 4.80 -7.25 6.81
N HIS A 87 5.07 -8.40 6.19
CA HIS A 87 4.26 -8.81 5.05
C HIS A 87 2.78 -8.98 5.38
N THR A 88 2.42 -9.49 6.54
CA THR A 88 1.01 -9.63 6.92
C THR A 88 0.35 -8.26 7.09
N PHE A 89 1.01 -7.35 7.81
CA PHE A 89 0.50 -6.01 8.07
C PHE A 89 0.43 -5.15 6.81
N ASP A 90 1.30 -5.34 5.83
CA ASP A 90 1.17 -4.70 4.52
C ASP A 90 -0.20 -4.97 3.87
N ARG A 91 -0.62 -6.24 3.89
CA ARG A 91 -1.88 -6.65 3.24
C ARG A 91 -3.06 -6.13 4.04
N LEU A 92 -3.00 -6.21 5.36
CA LEU A 92 -4.05 -5.68 6.23
C LEU A 92 -4.17 -4.15 6.10
N SER A 93 -3.05 -3.44 5.98
CA SER A 93 -3.00 -1.99 5.70
C SER A 93 -3.64 -1.66 4.36
N ASP A 94 -3.27 -2.36 3.28
CA ASP A 94 -3.88 -2.20 1.96
C ASP A 94 -5.41 -2.41 2.04
N ILE A 95 -5.87 -3.47 2.74
CA ILE A 95 -7.31 -3.75 2.93
C ILE A 95 -8.00 -2.63 3.71
N ALA A 96 -7.45 -2.21 4.84
CA ALA A 96 -8.07 -1.20 5.71
C ALA A 96 -8.24 0.13 4.98
N ILE A 97 -7.20 0.57 4.26
CA ILE A 97 -7.24 1.81 3.48
C ILE A 97 -8.26 1.71 2.33
N LEU A 98 -8.21 0.62 1.54
CA LEU A 98 -9.11 0.45 0.41
C LEU A 98 -10.57 0.21 0.82
N ALA A 99 -10.80 -0.40 1.99
CA ALA A 99 -12.13 -0.47 2.58
C ALA A 99 -12.66 0.94 2.87
N GLY A 100 -11.83 1.82 3.45
CA GLY A 100 -12.18 3.24 3.64
C GLY A 100 -12.64 3.91 2.35
N PHE A 101 -11.88 3.77 1.27
CA PHE A 101 -12.28 4.27 -0.06
C PHE A 101 -13.59 3.63 -0.55
N ALA A 102 -13.72 2.31 -0.45
CA ALA A 102 -14.87 1.56 -0.97
C ALA A 102 -16.19 1.92 -0.29
N PHE A 103 -16.16 2.09 1.04
CA PHE A 103 -17.33 2.35 1.86
C PHE A 103 -17.62 3.85 2.07
N SER A 104 -16.71 4.75 1.67
CA SER A 104 -16.93 6.19 1.75
C SER A 104 -18.12 6.65 0.89
N SER A 105 -18.68 7.81 1.23
CA SER A 105 -19.81 8.43 0.49
C SER A 105 -19.52 8.75 -0.98
N THR A 106 -18.25 8.86 -1.34
CA THR A 106 -17.79 9.11 -2.72
C THR A 106 -17.17 7.86 -3.35
N GLY A 107 -17.23 6.72 -2.66
CA GLY A 107 -16.68 5.44 -3.07
C GLY A 107 -17.64 4.54 -3.83
N SER A 108 -17.22 3.30 -4.04
CA SER A 108 -18.07 2.23 -4.56
C SER A 108 -17.63 0.89 -3.99
N ILE A 109 -18.54 0.19 -3.32
CA ILE A 109 -18.26 -1.13 -2.74
C ILE A 109 -17.91 -2.17 -3.81
N TYR A 110 -18.53 -2.08 -4.99
CA TYR A 110 -18.28 -3.00 -6.10
C TYR A 110 -16.87 -2.79 -6.66
N LEU A 111 -16.48 -1.54 -6.94
CA LEU A 111 -15.11 -1.23 -7.38
C LEU A 111 -14.09 -1.53 -6.28
N GLY A 112 -14.44 -1.26 -5.02
CA GLY A 112 -13.65 -1.58 -3.85
C GLY A 112 -13.31 -3.06 -3.76
N PHE A 113 -14.29 -3.93 -3.95
CA PHE A 113 -14.08 -5.39 -3.97
C PHE A 113 -13.04 -5.80 -5.03
N PHE A 114 -13.19 -5.33 -6.27
CA PHE A 114 -12.23 -5.64 -7.34
C PHE A 114 -10.85 -5.01 -7.13
N ALA A 115 -10.79 -3.81 -6.54
CA ALA A 115 -9.55 -3.13 -6.19
C ALA A 115 -8.77 -3.91 -5.12
N VAL A 116 -9.43 -4.25 -4.00
CA VAL A 116 -8.81 -5.01 -2.90
C VAL A 116 -8.32 -6.36 -3.39
N THR A 117 -9.17 -7.12 -4.08
CA THR A 117 -8.80 -8.44 -4.59
C THR A 117 -7.68 -8.36 -5.63
N GLY A 118 -7.71 -7.39 -6.55
CA GLY A 118 -6.63 -7.16 -7.51
C GLY A 118 -5.28 -6.82 -6.85
N VAL A 119 -5.30 -5.96 -5.82
CA VAL A 119 -4.10 -5.59 -5.05
C VAL A 119 -3.54 -6.79 -4.27
N LEU A 120 -4.40 -7.55 -3.59
CA LEU A 120 -3.99 -8.74 -2.84
C LEU A 120 -3.44 -9.83 -3.77
N MET A 121 -4.08 -10.06 -4.92
CA MET A 121 -3.61 -11.04 -5.90
C MET A 121 -2.27 -10.64 -6.52
N THR A 122 -2.00 -9.35 -6.72
CA THR A 122 -0.69 -8.86 -7.12
C THR A 122 0.39 -9.25 -6.10
N SER A 123 0.12 -9.02 -4.81
CA SER A 123 1.04 -9.36 -3.72
C SER A 123 1.22 -10.88 -3.57
N TYR A 124 0.13 -11.64 -3.68
CA TYR A 124 0.13 -13.10 -3.60
C TYR A 124 0.94 -13.74 -4.72
N MET A 125 0.80 -13.30 -5.99
CA MET A 125 1.63 -13.82 -7.08
C MET A 125 3.13 -13.60 -6.84
N GLY A 126 3.51 -12.50 -6.18
CA GLY A 126 4.89 -12.23 -5.83
C GLY A 126 5.45 -13.25 -4.83
N THR A 127 4.70 -13.57 -3.78
CA THR A 127 5.08 -14.57 -2.77
C THR A 127 4.94 -16.00 -3.28
N GLN A 128 3.95 -16.28 -4.13
CA GLN A 128 3.75 -17.59 -4.72
C GLN A 128 4.88 -17.95 -5.69
N ALA A 129 5.44 -16.97 -6.41
CA ALA A 129 6.66 -17.20 -7.20
C ALA A 129 7.83 -17.67 -6.29
N GLN A 130 7.96 -17.11 -5.08
CA GLN A 130 8.99 -17.55 -4.13
C GLN A 130 8.74 -18.96 -3.60
N SER A 131 7.49 -19.31 -3.29
CA SER A 131 7.14 -20.62 -2.72
C SER A 131 7.44 -21.77 -3.69
N VAL A 132 7.39 -21.52 -5.00
CA VAL A 132 7.74 -22.49 -6.05
C VAL A 132 9.21 -22.41 -6.51
N GLY A 133 10.07 -21.72 -5.74
CA GLY A 133 11.51 -21.68 -5.98
C GLY A 133 12.00 -20.69 -7.02
N LEU A 134 11.16 -19.74 -7.46
CA LEU A 134 11.60 -18.59 -8.25
C LEU A 134 12.01 -17.42 -7.34
N LYS A 135 12.69 -16.42 -7.91
CA LYS A 135 12.89 -15.15 -7.21
C LYS A 135 11.56 -14.38 -7.12
N ARG A 136 11.43 -13.52 -6.11
CA ARG A 136 10.24 -12.67 -5.96
C ARG A 136 10.05 -11.79 -7.19
N ASN A 137 8.86 -11.85 -7.76
CA ASN A 137 8.52 -11.06 -8.93
C ASN A 137 7.93 -9.71 -8.52
N TYR A 138 8.71 -8.64 -8.69
CA TYR A 138 8.30 -7.26 -8.45
C TYR A 138 7.83 -6.54 -9.72
N ARG A 139 7.81 -7.20 -10.88
CA ARG A 139 7.40 -6.59 -12.15
C ARG A 139 5.91 -6.23 -12.13
N GLY A 140 5.51 -5.31 -13.00
CA GLY A 140 4.13 -4.87 -13.16
C GLY A 140 3.97 -3.37 -13.03
N ILE A 141 2.71 -2.93 -13.13
CA ILE A 141 2.33 -1.52 -13.15
C ILE A 141 1.92 -1.04 -11.75
N LEU A 142 1.52 -1.97 -10.87
CA LEU A 142 1.01 -1.67 -9.54
C LEU A 142 1.93 -2.19 -8.43
N GLY A 143 3.11 -1.56 -8.28
CA GLY A 143 4.01 -1.79 -7.15
C GLY A 143 3.47 -1.20 -5.86
N ARG A 144 4.08 -1.56 -4.71
CA ARG A 144 3.64 -1.08 -3.39
C ARG A 144 3.81 0.44 -3.24
N ALA A 145 4.99 0.95 -3.62
CA ALA A 145 5.28 2.38 -3.57
C ALA A 145 4.33 3.17 -4.48
N ASP A 146 3.99 2.63 -5.67
CA ASP A 146 3.07 3.28 -6.59
C ASP A 146 1.66 3.34 -6.01
N ARG A 147 1.18 2.26 -5.37
CA ARG A 147 -0.13 2.27 -4.67
C ARG A 147 -0.21 3.39 -3.63
N LEU A 148 0.79 3.49 -2.75
CA LEU A 148 0.82 4.52 -1.72
C LEU A 148 0.82 5.93 -2.33
N LEU A 149 1.59 6.15 -3.40
CA LEU A 149 1.62 7.42 -4.12
C LEU A 149 0.24 7.76 -4.71
N TYR A 150 -0.42 6.82 -5.39
CA TYR A 150 -1.75 7.05 -5.94
C TYR A 150 -2.77 7.35 -4.84
N ILE A 151 -2.75 6.60 -3.73
CA ILE A 151 -3.61 6.87 -2.57
C ILE A 151 -3.44 8.31 -2.09
N MET A 152 -2.19 8.75 -1.87
CA MET A 152 -1.88 10.11 -1.41
C MET A 152 -2.37 11.18 -2.40
N ILE A 153 -2.11 10.99 -3.70
CA ILE A 153 -2.55 11.93 -4.76
C ILE A 153 -4.07 12.05 -4.77
N PHE A 154 -4.79 10.94 -4.72
CA PHE A 154 -6.24 10.96 -4.81
C PHE A 154 -6.92 11.48 -3.54
N ILE A 155 -6.30 11.31 -2.37
CA ILE A 155 -6.71 12.01 -1.14
C ILE A 155 -6.56 13.53 -1.33
N ILE A 156 -5.44 14.01 -1.88
CA ILE A 156 -5.25 15.44 -2.15
C ILE A 156 -6.29 15.96 -3.14
N ILE A 157 -6.55 15.23 -4.24
CA ILE A 157 -7.59 15.62 -5.21
C ILE A 157 -8.96 15.69 -4.53
N GLN A 158 -9.28 14.75 -3.64
CA GLN A 158 -10.54 14.72 -2.91
C GLN A 158 -10.75 15.94 -2.00
N ILE A 159 -9.68 16.54 -1.44
CA ILE A 159 -9.77 17.78 -0.63
C ILE A 159 -10.47 18.90 -1.41
N PHE A 160 -10.21 18.99 -2.72
CA PHE A 160 -10.78 20.01 -3.58
C PHE A 160 -12.09 19.59 -4.26
N TYR A 161 -12.53 18.34 -4.04
CA TYR A 161 -13.74 17.79 -4.65
C TYR A 161 -14.95 17.98 -3.71
N PRO A 162 -15.98 18.77 -4.09
CA PRO A 162 -17.10 19.06 -3.20
C PRO A 162 -17.98 17.82 -2.99
N TYR A 163 -18.26 17.47 -1.73
CA TYR A 163 -19.15 16.35 -1.35
C TYR A 163 -20.61 16.54 -1.80
N SER A 164 -20.99 17.77 -2.17
CA SER A 164 -22.35 18.14 -2.60
C SER A 164 -22.79 17.52 -3.94
N TYR A 165 -21.86 17.01 -4.76
CA TYR A 165 -22.15 16.45 -6.09
C TYR A 165 -22.44 14.93 -6.08
N SER A 166 -22.50 14.29 -4.90
CA SER A 166 -22.39 12.83 -4.77
C SER A 166 -23.69 12.02 -4.92
N TYR A 167 -24.74 12.57 -5.52
CA TYR A 167 -25.98 11.80 -5.74
C TYR A 167 -26.10 11.18 -7.15
N TYR A 168 -25.34 11.65 -8.15
CA TYR A 168 -25.53 11.23 -9.55
C TYR A 168 -24.25 11.01 -10.37
N ILE A 169 -23.05 11.26 -9.84
CA ILE A 169 -21.79 11.13 -10.60
C ILE A 169 -21.09 9.82 -10.28
N THR A 170 -21.01 8.92 -11.28
CA THR A 170 -20.31 7.62 -11.23
C THR A 170 -18.77 7.76 -11.12
N PHE A 171 -18.22 8.93 -11.47
CA PHE A 171 -16.78 9.23 -11.51
C PHE A 171 -16.38 10.28 -10.47
N THR A 172 -16.08 9.82 -9.26
CA THR A 172 -15.39 10.61 -8.24
C THR A 172 -13.89 10.33 -8.31
N PRO A 173 -13.04 11.13 -7.62
CA PRO A 173 -11.64 10.76 -7.44
C PRO A 173 -11.49 9.34 -6.87
N PHE A 174 -12.27 8.97 -5.86
CA PHE A 174 -12.18 7.68 -5.20
C PHE A 174 -12.64 6.51 -6.08
N THR A 175 -13.75 6.63 -6.82
CA THR A 175 -14.17 5.57 -7.76
C THR A 175 -13.16 5.41 -8.89
N THR A 176 -12.54 6.50 -9.34
CA THR A 176 -11.47 6.47 -10.36
C THR A 176 -10.23 5.74 -9.83
N LEU A 177 -9.81 6.02 -8.59
CA LEU A 177 -8.69 5.31 -7.95
C LEU A 177 -8.99 3.80 -7.82
N LEU A 178 -10.19 3.46 -7.33
CA LEU A 178 -10.59 2.06 -7.15
C LEU A 178 -10.63 1.32 -8.49
N LEU A 179 -11.19 1.93 -9.53
CA LEU A 179 -11.19 1.36 -10.88
C LEU A 179 -9.77 1.15 -11.40
N TRP A 180 -8.88 2.13 -11.22
CA TRP A 180 -7.48 2.01 -11.60
C TRP A 180 -6.80 0.85 -10.87
N PHE A 181 -6.99 0.72 -9.55
CA PHE A 181 -6.40 -0.36 -8.77
C PHE A 181 -6.95 -1.74 -9.14
N ALA A 182 -8.24 -1.84 -9.45
CA ALA A 182 -8.82 -3.06 -9.98
C ALA A 182 -8.13 -3.47 -11.28
N VAL A 183 -8.12 -2.58 -12.29
CA VAL A 183 -7.56 -2.88 -13.62
C VAL A 183 -6.06 -3.15 -13.54
N ALA A 184 -5.29 -2.23 -12.94
CA ALA A 184 -3.84 -2.35 -12.84
C ALA A 184 -3.41 -3.55 -11.97
N GLY A 185 -4.20 -3.88 -10.93
CA GLY A 185 -3.97 -5.01 -10.05
C GLY A 185 -4.14 -6.34 -10.80
N TYR A 186 -5.23 -6.53 -11.53
CA TYR A 186 -5.44 -7.75 -12.31
C TYR A 186 -4.47 -7.89 -13.48
N LEU A 187 -4.14 -6.79 -14.18
CA LEU A 187 -3.11 -6.81 -15.23
C LEU A 187 -1.73 -7.17 -14.66
N THR A 188 -1.37 -6.63 -13.50
CA THR A 188 -0.12 -6.95 -12.82
C THR A 188 -0.10 -8.41 -12.36
N MET A 189 -1.20 -8.91 -11.78
CA MET A 189 -1.34 -10.32 -11.43
C MET A 189 -1.14 -11.23 -12.65
N ALA A 190 -1.83 -10.96 -13.76
CA ALA A 190 -1.72 -11.77 -14.98
C ALA A 190 -0.29 -11.77 -15.55
N SER A 191 0.36 -10.60 -15.56
CA SER A 191 1.76 -10.45 -15.98
C SER A 191 2.72 -11.24 -15.10
N ARG A 192 2.56 -11.18 -13.77
CA ARG A 192 3.38 -11.95 -12.81
C ARG A 192 3.16 -13.45 -12.99
N PHE A 193 1.91 -13.89 -13.11
CA PHE A 193 1.57 -15.28 -13.35
C PHE A 193 2.21 -15.80 -14.66
N ALA A 194 1.96 -15.12 -15.77
CA ALA A 194 2.46 -15.55 -17.08
C ALA A 194 3.99 -15.62 -17.14
N SER A 195 4.68 -14.67 -16.50
CA SER A 195 6.14 -14.69 -16.42
C SER A 195 6.67 -15.83 -15.56
N SER A 196 6.10 -16.05 -14.37
CA SER A 196 6.49 -17.16 -13.49
C SER A 196 6.19 -18.53 -14.11
N PHE A 197 5.01 -18.69 -14.71
CA PHE A 197 4.62 -19.94 -15.37
C PHE A 197 5.57 -20.28 -16.53
N ARG A 198 5.88 -19.30 -17.40
CA ARG A 198 6.81 -19.48 -18.51
C ARG A 198 8.22 -19.85 -18.05
N GLU A 199 8.68 -19.30 -16.92
CA GLU A 199 10.00 -19.63 -16.37
C GLU A 199 10.05 -21.06 -15.83
N LEU A 200 8.97 -21.52 -15.18
CA LEU A 200 8.86 -22.89 -14.68
C LEU A 200 8.72 -23.92 -15.79
N SER A 201 7.93 -23.64 -16.83
CA SER A 201 7.74 -24.57 -17.95
C SER A 201 9.00 -24.76 -18.82
N LYS A 202 10.05 -23.96 -18.61
CA LYS A 202 11.34 -24.11 -19.28
C LYS A 202 12.34 -24.97 -18.48
N LYS A 203 12.03 -25.29 -17.22
CA LYS A 203 12.81 -26.21 -16.38
C LYS A 203 12.27 -27.62 -16.54
#